data_AF-A0A545BAW1-F1
#
_entry.id   AF-A0A545BAW1-F1
#
_cell.length_a   1.000
_cell.length_b   1.000
_cell.length_c   1.000
_cell.angle_alpha   90.00
_cell.angle_beta   90.00
_cell.angle_gamma   90.00
#
_symmetry.space_group_name_H-M   'P 1'
#
loop_
_entity.id
_entity.type
_entity.pdbx_description
1 polymer ?
#
loop_
_entity_poly.entity_id
_entity_poly.type
_entity_poly.pdbx_seq_one_letter_code
_entity_poly.pdbx_strand_id
1 'polypeptide(L)'
;MQLSLNPWVTSPAESIEEETPDVHVPPAAVISTPLKGMVEPDTADRLASRTITGTAALWVVGSHGGAGESRTADLLEGARPTGHCWPVLQDGSKPRVLLVCRADMRGLTAAQSALTQWASGAAPAVELLGLAVLADAPGKTPKALRDFTAIVGGGAPRLWTLPWVEAWRHGDSTTTPTAREYQRFITDVTALVTETSPSTNH
;
A
#
# COMPACT_ATOMS: atom_id res chain seq x y z
N MET A 1 4.26 -54.27 10.73
CA MET A 1 4.27 -52.79 10.74
C MET A 1 5.26 -52.34 9.69
N GLN A 2 4.81 -51.66 8.64
CA GLN A 2 5.69 -51.19 7.56
C GLN A 2 5.25 -49.78 7.14
N LEU A 3 5.97 -48.78 7.63
CA LEU A 3 6.05 -47.40 7.15
C LEU A 3 7.14 -47.37 6.06
N SER A 4 7.15 -46.55 5.01
CA SER A 4 6.30 -45.45 4.55
C SER A 4 6.82 -45.07 3.17
N LEU A 5 5.94 -44.76 2.20
CA LEU A 5 6.32 -43.94 1.06
C LEU A 5 6.50 -42.50 1.54
N ASN A 6 7.59 -41.85 1.13
CA ASN A 6 7.86 -40.46 1.50
C ASN A 6 6.73 -39.55 1.01
N PRO A 7 5.99 -38.87 1.89
CA PRO A 7 4.74 -38.17 1.53
C PRO A 7 4.94 -36.81 0.83
N TRP A 8 6.16 -36.49 0.39
CA TRP A 8 6.58 -35.12 -0.02
C TRP A 8 7.15 -35.01 -1.45
N VAL A 9 6.75 -35.88 -2.39
CA VAL A 9 7.08 -35.80 -3.84
C VAL A 9 5.92 -36.46 -4.62
N THR A 10 5.44 -36.08 -5.81
CA THR A 10 4.97 -34.84 -6.52
C THR A 10 4.45 -35.34 -7.88
N SER A 11 3.45 -34.71 -8.52
CA SER A 11 3.25 -34.66 -10.00
C SER A 11 1.95 -33.92 -10.37
N PRO A 12 1.77 -33.44 -11.62
CA PRO A 12 2.60 -32.55 -12.43
C PRO A 12 1.86 -31.24 -12.82
N ALA A 13 2.56 -30.34 -13.50
CA ALA A 13 2.12 -29.00 -13.91
C ALA A 13 1.07 -29.02 -15.05
N GLU A 14 0.09 -28.12 -14.96
CA GLU A 14 -0.87 -27.83 -16.02
C GLU A 14 -0.52 -26.48 -16.69
N SER A 15 -0.61 -26.48 -18.01
CA SER A 15 -0.13 -25.49 -18.96
C SER A 15 -0.87 -24.15 -18.88
N ILE A 16 -0.12 -23.05 -18.99
CA ILE A 16 -0.62 -21.67 -19.01
C ILE A 16 -0.77 -21.23 -20.47
N GLU A 17 -2.00 -20.92 -20.88
CA GLU A 17 -2.25 -20.18 -22.11
C GLU A 17 -1.95 -18.68 -21.86
N GLU A 18 -1.08 -18.12 -22.69
CA GLU A 18 -0.75 -16.70 -22.72
C GLU A 18 -1.94 -15.90 -23.22
N GLU A 19 -2.53 -15.10 -22.33
CA GLU A 19 -3.49 -14.06 -22.70
C GLU A 19 -2.84 -12.69 -22.46
N THR A 20 -2.89 -11.86 -23.49
CA THR A 20 -2.15 -10.60 -23.62
C THR A 20 -2.56 -9.55 -22.58
N PRO A 21 -1.61 -8.73 -22.08
CA PRO A 21 -1.91 -7.76 -21.04
C PRO A 21 -2.70 -6.57 -21.59
N ASP A 22 -3.94 -6.43 -21.11
CA ASP A 22 -4.75 -5.24 -21.28
C ASP A 22 -4.13 -4.08 -20.48
N VAL A 23 -3.80 -2.99 -21.17
CA VAL A 23 -3.15 -1.81 -20.59
C VAL A 23 -4.20 -1.00 -19.84
N HIS A 24 -4.46 -1.38 -18.60
CA HIS A 24 -5.33 -0.59 -17.72
C HIS A 24 -4.61 0.68 -17.28
N VAL A 25 -4.94 1.81 -17.93
CA VAL A 25 -4.60 3.14 -17.43
C VAL A 25 -5.63 3.51 -16.37
N PRO A 26 -5.24 3.67 -15.09
CA PRO A 26 -6.19 4.07 -14.06
C PRO A 26 -6.71 5.49 -14.37
N PRO A 27 -8.02 5.74 -14.20
CA PRO A 27 -8.59 7.07 -14.36
C PRO A 27 -7.97 8.06 -13.36
N ALA A 28 -8.01 9.34 -13.69
CA ALA A 28 -7.54 10.41 -12.81
C ALA A 28 -8.19 10.31 -11.43
N ALA A 29 -7.40 10.64 -10.39
CA ALA A 29 -7.80 10.65 -9.00
C ALA A 29 -9.15 11.36 -8.79
N VAL A 30 -10.17 10.64 -8.35
CA VAL A 30 -11.49 11.26 -8.07
C VAL A 30 -11.46 12.00 -6.73
N ILE A 31 -10.59 11.58 -5.80
CA ILE A 31 -10.48 12.15 -4.46
C ILE A 31 -9.02 12.50 -4.16
N SER A 32 -8.73 13.79 -4.07
CA SER A 32 -7.40 14.31 -3.72
C SER A 32 -7.37 15.05 -2.38
N THR A 33 -8.53 15.30 -1.79
CA THR A 33 -8.70 15.97 -0.49
C THR A 33 -9.90 15.39 0.26
N PRO A 34 -9.95 15.52 1.60
CA PRO A 34 -11.13 15.13 2.38
C PRO A 34 -12.41 15.84 1.90
N LEU A 35 -13.47 15.05 1.76
CA LEU A 35 -14.79 15.44 1.29
C LEU A 35 -15.70 15.82 2.46
N LYS A 36 -16.52 16.86 2.27
CA LYS A 36 -17.49 17.28 3.29
C LYS A 36 -18.70 16.35 3.31
N GLY A 37 -19.12 15.93 4.52
CA GLY A 37 -20.38 15.20 4.72
C GLY A 37 -20.33 13.70 4.46
N MET A 38 -19.14 13.12 4.31
CA MET A 38 -19.02 11.66 4.25
C MET A 38 -19.21 11.01 5.61
N VAL A 39 -19.81 9.83 5.61
CA VAL A 39 -19.96 9.00 6.80
C VAL A 39 -18.59 8.47 7.21
N GLU A 40 -18.23 8.66 8.47
CA GLU A 40 -17.02 8.09 9.05
C GLU A 40 -17.18 6.57 9.23
N PRO A 41 -16.10 5.78 9.08
CA PRO A 41 -16.16 4.35 9.37
C PRO A 41 -16.42 4.10 10.87
N ASP A 42 -16.86 2.89 11.22
CA ASP A 42 -16.99 2.49 12.63
C ASP A 42 -15.65 2.72 13.35
N THR A 43 -15.70 3.13 14.62
CA THR A 43 -14.51 3.33 15.44
C THR A 43 -13.66 2.06 15.53
N ALA A 44 -14.28 0.88 15.51
CA ALA A 44 -13.56 -0.40 15.50
C ALA A 44 -12.73 -0.65 14.23
N ASP A 45 -13.12 -0.04 13.11
CA ASP A 45 -12.47 -0.21 11.80
C ASP A 45 -11.47 0.91 11.48
N ARG A 46 -11.35 1.92 12.36
CA ARG A 46 -10.44 3.05 12.19
C ARG A 46 -9.00 2.66 12.54
N LEU A 47 -8.06 3.21 11.78
CA LEU A 47 -6.67 3.23 12.22
C LEU A 47 -6.51 4.21 13.38
N ALA A 48 -5.74 3.79 14.39
CA ALA A 48 -5.35 4.66 15.48
C ALA A 48 -4.44 5.79 14.98
N SER A 49 -4.39 6.88 15.74
CA SER A 49 -3.48 7.99 15.52
C SER A 49 -2.38 7.96 16.56
N ARG A 50 -1.14 8.28 16.18
CA ARG A 50 0.00 8.32 17.09
C ARG A 50 0.87 9.53 16.83
N THR A 51 1.26 10.24 17.90
CA THR A 51 2.30 11.26 17.81
C THR A 51 3.66 10.58 17.59
N ILE A 52 4.34 10.93 16.50
CA ILE A 52 5.62 10.32 16.12
C ILE A 52 6.75 11.34 16.25
N THR A 53 7.92 10.85 16.67
CA THR A 53 9.14 11.65 16.84
C THR A 53 10.14 11.44 15.69
N GLY A 54 10.90 12.50 15.39
CA GLY A 54 11.90 12.53 14.34
C GLY A 54 11.32 12.92 12.97
N THR A 55 12.19 12.97 11.97
CA THR A 55 11.85 13.43 10.62
C THR A 55 11.76 12.26 9.65
N ALA A 56 10.95 12.42 8.60
CA ALA A 56 10.85 11.53 7.45
C ALA A 56 10.41 12.36 6.24
N ALA A 57 10.90 12.04 5.06
CA ALA A 57 10.39 12.64 3.82
C ALA A 57 9.00 12.07 3.45
N LEU A 58 8.73 10.84 3.90
CA LEU A 58 7.49 10.12 3.70
C LEU A 58 7.20 9.20 4.90
N TRP A 59 5.94 9.16 5.35
CA TRP A 59 5.48 8.18 6.33
C TRP A 59 4.69 7.08 5.64
N VAL A 60 5.09 5.83 5.83
CA VAL A 60 4.39 4.66 5.27
C VAL A 60 3.45 4.10 6.34
N VAL A 61 2.16 4.07 6.04
CA VAL A 61 1.11 3.62 6.95
C VAL A 61 0.52 2.33 6.43
N GLY A 62 0.76 1.22 7.13
CA GLY A 62 0.08 -0.04 6.85
C GLY A 62 -1.34 -0.01 7.36
N SER A 63 -2.31 -0.32 6.50
CA SER A 63 -3.73 -0.41 6.89
C SER A 63 -4.02 -1.57 7.85
N HIS A 64 -3.12 -2.54 7.98
CA HIS A 64 -3.26 -3.69 8.87
C HIS A 64 -1.90 -4.30 9.22
N GLY A 65 -1.89 -5.17 10.24
CA GLY A 65 -0.75 -6.04 10.56
C GLY A 65 -0.32 -6.88 9.34
N GLY A 66 0.95 -6.76 8.94
CA GLY A 66 1.50 -7.48 7.78
C GLY A 66 1.24 -6.83 6.41
N ALA A 67 0.83 -5.56 6.36
CA ALA A 67 0.55 -4.80 5.14
C ALA A 67 1.75 -4.62 4.18
N GLY A 68 2.98 -4.91 4.63
CA GLY A 68 4.20 -4.60 3.88
C GLY A 68 4.79 -3.22 4.18
N GLU A 69 4.32 -2.55 5.24
CA GLU A 69 4.74 -1.21 5.65
C GLU A 69 6.25 -1.02 5.76
N SER A 70 6.93 -1.84 6.56
CA SER A 70 8.39 -1.77 6.70
C SER A 70 9.09 -2.02 5.38
N ARG A 71 8.55 -2.95 4.58
CA ARG A 71 9.14 -3.31 3.29
C ARG A 71 9.06 -2.16 2.29
N THR A 72 7.92 -1.49 2.23
CA THR A 72 7.74 -0.32 1.38
C THR A 72 8.60 0.86 1.86
N ALA A 73 8.76 1.05 3.17
CA ALA A 73 9.65 2.07 3.71
C ALA A 73 11.11 1.82 3.32
N ASP A 74 11.58 0.57 3.38
CA ASP A 74 12.95 0.20 3.02
C ASP A 74 13.28 0.45 1.53
N LEU A 75 12.26 0.53 0.65
CA LEU A 75 12.44 0.80 -0.78
C LEU A 75 12.54 2.29 -1.13
N LEU A 76 12.10 3.16 -0.23
CA LEU A 76 11.92 4.58 -0.52
C LEU A 76 12.86 5.40 0.37
N GLU A 77 13.74 6.17 -0.27
CA GLU A 77 14.72 6.96 0.45
C GLU A 77 14.04 7.97 1.39
N GLY A 78 14.47 7.99 2.66
CA GLY A 78 13.90 8.89 3.68
C GLY A 78 12.48 8.54 4.14
N ALA A 79 11.93 7.39 3.74
CA ALA A 79 10.64 6.91 4.21
C ALA A 79 10.76 6.20 5.57
N ARG A 80 9.71 6.29 6.40
CA ARG A 80 9.66 5.62 7.71
C ARG A 80 8.29 4.97 7.97
N PRO A 81 8.25 3.76 8.56
CA PRO A 81 7.01 3.12 8.98
C PRO A 81 6.38 3.83 10.20
N THR A 82 5.06 3.73 10.36
CA THR A 82 4.28 4.30 11.47
C THR A 82 3.70 3.28 12.45
N GLY A 83 3.85 1.98 12.18
CA GLY A 83 3.29 0.88 12.98
C GLY A 83 1.77 0.82 12.88
N HIS A 84 1.23 0.89 11.67
CA HIS A 84 -0.21 0.82 11.38
C HIS A 84 -1.03 1.91 12.08
N CYS A 85 -0.46 3.11 12.18
CA CYS A 85 -1.12 4.27 12.79
C CYS A 85 -1.01 5.50 11.88
N TRP A 86 -2.00 6.37 11.91
CA TRP A 86 -1.88 7.69 11.32
C TRP A 86 -0.82 8.52 12.08
N PRO A 87 0.17 9.10 11.39
CA PRO A 87 1.18 9.92 12.03
C PRO A 87 0.63 11.30 12.38
N VAL A 88 0.96 11.76 13.59
CA VAL A 88 0.77 13.15 14.02
C VAL A 88 2.13 13.74 14.36
N LEU A 89 2.56 14.77 13.65
CA LEU A 89 3.84 15.43 13.91
C LEU A 89 3.72 16.42 15.07
N GLN A 90 4.75 16.47 15.93
CA GLN A 90 4.76 17.34 17.11
C GLN A 90 4.76 18.83 16.77
N ASP A 91 5.30 19.19 15.61
CA ASP A 91 5.34 20.56 15.09
C ASP A 91 4.01 21.02 14.48
N GLY A 92 3.00 20.15 14.42
CA GLY A 92 1.68 20.43 13.84
C GLY A 92 1.66 20.48 12.31
N SER A 93 2.78 20.19 11.64
CA SER A 93 2.83 20.08 10.18
C SER A 93 2.07 18.84 9.70
N LYS A 94 1.63 18.85 8.44
CA LYS A 94 0.91 17.73 7.82
C LYS A 94 1.93 16.73 7.26
N PRO A 95 2.11 15.54 7.86
CA PRO A 95 3.01 14.55 7.30
C PRO A 95 2.50 14.07 5.95
N ARG A 96 3.42 13.83 5.01
CA ARG A 96 3.13 13.09 3.79
C ARG A 96 2.99 11.61 4.12
N VAL A 97 1.92 11.01 3.63
CA VAL A 97 1.56 9.62 3.95
C VAL A 97 1.35 8.82 2.67
N LEU A 98 1.95 7.63 2.64
CA LEU A 98 1.59 6.56 1.70
C LEU A 98 0.88 5.46 2.47
N LEU A 99 -0.37 5.16 2.11
CA LEU A 99 -1.06 3.98 2.63
C LEU A 99 -0.60 2.73 1.91
N VAL A 100 -0.45 1.62 2.64
CA VAL A 100 -0.13 0.32 2.07
C VAL A 100 -1.04 -0.78 2.60
N CYS A 101 -1.32 -1.77 1.76
CA CYS A 101 -2.04 -2.98 2.14
C CYS A 101 -1.58 -4.20 1.33
N ARG A 102 -2.00 -5.38 1.76
CA ARG A 102 -1.88 -6.60 0.96
C ARG A 102 -3.12 -6.80 0.08
N ALA A 103 -2.90 -7.44 -1.06
CA ALA A 103 -3.93 -7.80 -2.04
C ALA A 103 -4.80 -8.98 -1.58
N ASP A 104 -5.29 -8.95 -0.34
CA ASP A 104 -6.23 -9.92 0.21
C ASP A 104 -7.49 -9.21 0.73
N MET A 105 -8.58 -9.95 0.95
CA MET A 105 -9.87 -9.34 1.34
C MET A 105 -9.78 -8.53 2.63
N ARG A 106 -9.02 -9.00 3.62
CA ARG A 106 -8.86 -8.31 4.90
C ARG A 106 -8.04 -7.04 4.70
N GLY A 107 -6.95 -7.12 3.94
CA GLY A 107 -6.10 -5.99 3.64
C GLY A 107 -6.80 -4.89 2.85
N LEU A 108 -7.55 -5.27 1.81
CA LEU A 108 -8.34 -4.33 1.01
C LEU A 108 -9.49 -3.70 1.80
N THR A 109 -10.16 -4.46 2.67
CA THR A 109 -11.21 -3.92 3.55
C THR A 109 -10.63 -2.91 4.55
N ALA A 110 -9.48 -3.24 5.16
CA ALA A 110 -8.81 -2.32 6.08
C ALA A 110 -8.33 -1.05 5.36
N ALA A 111 -7.82 -1.18 4.13
CA ALA A 111 -7.45 -0.03 3.30
C ALA A 111 -8.67 0.83 2.94
N GLN A 112 -9.81 0.22 2.63
CA GLN A 112 -11.07 0.93 2.40
C GLN A 112 -11.47 1.75 3.64
N SER A 113 -11.49 1.15 4.82
CA SER A 113 -11.81 1.85 6.07
C SER A 113 -10.85 3.01 6.35
N ALA A 114 -9.55 2.82 6.14
CA ALA A 114 -8.55 3.87 6.30
C ALA A 114 -8.76 5.03 5.29
N LEU A 115 -9.05 4.71 4.03
CA LEU A 115 -9.36 5.73 3.00
C LEU A 115 -10.66 6.45 3.30
N THR A 116 -11.71 5.77 3.76
CA THR A 116 -12.96 6.40 4.20
C THR A 116 -12.71 7.31 5.41
N GLN A 117 -11.90 6.89 6.38
CA GLN A 117 -11.50 7.71 7.52
C GLN A 117 -10.77 8.99 7.09
N TRP A 118 -9.84 8.88 6.13
CA TRP A 118 -9.15 10.04 5.57
C TRP A 118 -10.11 10.95 4.80
N ALA A 119 -10.90 10.38 3.90
CA ALA A 119 -11.77 11.13 3.03
C ALA A 119 -12.95 11.76 3.78
N SER A 120 -13.37 11.24 4.94
CA SER A 120 -14.36 11.89 5.81
C SER A 120 -13.77 13.01 6.68
N GLY A 121 -12.44 13.13 6.75
CA GLY A 121 -11.75 14.04 7.65
C GLY A 121 -11.62 13.54 9.09
N ALA A 122 -11.95 12.26 9.36
CA ALA A 122 -11.80 11.64 10.67
C ALA A 122 -10.35 11.20 10.97
N ALA A 123 -9.50 11.11 9.95
CA ALA A 123 -8.06 10.92 10.13
C ALA A 123 -7.39 12.23 10.55
N PRO A 124 -6.22 12.19 11.22
CA PRO A 124 -5.39 13.37 11.42
C PRO A 124 -5.09 14.11 10.10
N ALA A 125 -4.73 15.39 10.21
CA ALA A 125 -4.38 16.19 9.05
C ALA A 125 -3.08 15.68 8.39
N VAL A 126 -3.21 14.94 7.31
CA VAL A 126 -2.10 14.36 6.53
C VAL A 126 -2.22 14.70 5.05
N GLU A 127 -1.09 14.74 4.36
CA GLU A 127 -1.03 14.79 2.89
C GLU A 127 -0.95 13.35 2.36
N LEU A 128 -2.10 12.76 2.02
CA LEU A 128 -2.13 11.41 1.47
C LEU A 128 -1.67 11.42 0.01
N LEU A 129 -0.61 10.66 -0.30
CA LEU A 129 -0.06 10.56 -1.66
C LEU A 129 -0.78 9.50 -2.52
N GLY A 130 -1.26 8.43 -1.88
CA GLY A 130 -1.98 7.33 -2.54
C GLY A 130 -1.99 6.04 -1.72
N LEU A 131 -2.37 4.96 -2.39
CA LEU A 131 -2.43 3.59 -1.88
C LEU A 131 -1.53 2.67 -2.71
N ALA A 132 -0.62 1.93 -2.06
CA ALA A 132 0.10 0.83 -2.68
C ALA A 132 -0.44 -0.52 -2.18
N VAL A 133 -0.81 -1.39 -3.12
CA VAL A 133 -1.38 -2.72 -2.87
C VAL A 133 -0.35 -3.77 -3.27
N LEU A 134 0.21 -4.47 -2.29
CA LEU A 134 1.24 -5.48 -2.49
C LEU A 134 0.60 -6.86 -2.66
N ALA A 135 0.99 -7.62 -3.67
CA ALA A 135 0.48 -8.97 -3.90
C ALA A 135 0.58 -9.85 -2.64
N ASP A 136 -0.49 -10.60 -2.37
CA ASP A 136 -0.59 -11.52 -1.23
C ASP A 136 0.16 -12.85 -1.49
N ALA A 137 0.17 -13.29 -2.76
CA ALA A 137 0.76 -14.53 -3.24
C ALA A 137 1.37 -14.36 -4.66
N PRO A 138 2.24 -15.29 -5.11
CA PRO A 138 2.70 -15.34 -6.49
C PRO A 138 1.56 -15.67 -7.47
N GLY A 139 1.73 -15.26 -8.73
CA GLY A 139 0.81 -15.60 -9.83
C GLY A 139 -0.26 -14.54 -10.09
N LYS A 140 -1.30 -14.96 -10.83
CA LYS A 140 -2.39 -14.07 -11.27
C LYS A 140 -3.34 -13.79 -10.11
N THR A 141 -3.51 -12.52 -9.77
CA THR A 141 -4.48 -12.10 -8.74
C THR A 141 -5.90 -12.55 -9.13
N PRO A 142 -6.67 -13.18 -8.21
CA PRO A 142 -8.07 -13.54 -8.46
C PRO A 142 -8.92 -12.34 -8.90
N LYS A 143 -9.90 -12.57 -9.79
CA LYS A 143 -10.75 -11.49 -10.32
C LYS A 143 -11.43 -10.68 -9.22
N ALA A 144 -11.98 -11.34 -8.21
CA ALA A 144 -12.63 -10.67 -7.08
C ALA A 144 -11.70 -9.67 -6.37
N LEU A 145 -10.43 -10.04 -6.18
CA LEU A 145 -9.43 -9.17 -5.54
C LEU A 145 -9.01 -8.02 -6.46
N ARG A 146 -8.88 -8.25 -7.77
CA ARG A 146 -8.62 -7.17 -8.74
C ARG A 146 -9.76 -6.16 -8.79
N ASP A 147 -10.99 -6.63 -8.88
CA ASP A 147 -12.17 -5.78 -8.94
C ASP A 147 -12.31 -4.98 -7.64
N PHE A 148 -12.11 -5.61 -6.48
CA PHE A 148 -12.15 -4.92 -5.19
C PHE A 148 -10.99 -3.93 -5.04
N THR A 149 -9.79 -4.25 -5.52
CA THR A 149 -8.66 -3.32 -5.56
C THR A 149 -8.97 -2.07 -6.37
N ALA A 150 -9.64 -2.21 -7.53
CA ALA A 150 -10.04 -1.06 -8.35
C ALA A 150 -11.07 -0.17 -7.63
N ILE A 151 -12.03 -0.79 -6.93
CA ILE A 151 -13.02 -0.06 -6.12
C ILE A 151 -12.34 0.71 -4.98
N VAL A 152 -11.50 0.04 -4.19
CA VAL A 152 -10.80 0.65 -3.05
C VAL A 152 -9.84 1.74 -3.55
N GLY A 153 -9.12 1.48 -4.63
CA GLY A 153 -8.19 2.42 -5.24
C GLY A 153 -8.84 3.70 -5.76
N GLY A 154 -10.12 3.66 -6.14
CA GLY A 154 -10.89 4.85 -6.50
C GLY A 154 -11.06 5.86 -5.35
N GLY A 155 -10.89 5.41 -4.10
CA GLY A 155 -10.90 6.26 -2.91
C GLY A 155 -9.55 6.91 -2.58
N ALA A 156 -8.48 6.56 -3.30
CA ALA A 156 -7.14 7.09 -3.08
C ALA A 156 -6.76 8.12 -4.16
N PRO A 157 -5.87 9.08 -3.84
CA PRO A 157 -5.33 10.00 -4.83
C PRO A 157 -4.57 9.28 -5.96
N ARG A 158 -3.93 8.16 -5.64
CA ARG A 158 -3.19 7.31 -6.60
C ARG A 158 -3.25 5.87 -6.15
N LEU A 159 -3.17 4.95 -7.11
CA LEU A 159 -3.13 3.51 -6.86
C LEU A 159 -1.89 2.91 -7.53
N TRP A 160 -1.10 2.16 -6.75
CA TRP A 160 -0.05 1.28 -7.28
C TRP A 160 -0.36 -0.16 -6.90
N THR A 161 -0.47 -1.03 -7.90
CA THR A 161 -0.53 -2.48 -7.71
C THR A 161 0.87 -3.05 -7.89
N LEU A 162 1.41 -3.66 -6.83
CA LEU A 162 2.79 -4.12 -6.77
C LEU A 162 2.82 -5.66 -6.81
N PRO A 163 3.54 -6.26 -7.76
CA PRO A 163 3.57 -7.71 -7.92
C PRO A 163 4.30 -8.39 -6.77
N TRP A 164 4.15 -9.72 -6.73
CA TRP A 164 4.88 -10.58 -5.79
C TRP A 164 6.38 -10.53 -6.06
N VAL A 165 7.18 -10.55 -4.98
CA VAL A 165 8.65 -10.56 -5.06
C VAL A 165 9.18 -11.77 -4.30
N GLU A 166 9.61 -12.80 -5.03
CA GLU A 166 10.07 -14.06 -4.44
C GLU A 166 11.31 -13.90 -3.55
N ALA A 167 12.26 -13.06 -3.97
CA ALA A 167 13.53 -12.83 -3.25
C ALA A 167 13.32 -12.41 -1.78
N TRP A 168 12.21 -11.73 -1.49
CA TRP A 168 11.89 -11.23 -0.17
C TRP A 168 11.60 -12.34 0.85
N ARG A 169 11.24 -13.55 0.40
CA ARG A 169 11.05 -14.73 1.27
C ARG A 169 12.36 -15.30 1.80
N HIS A 170 13.45 -15.09 1.07
CA HIS A 170 14.74 -15.71 1.37
C HIS A 170 15.63 -14.85 2.28
N GLY A 171 15.04 -13.84 2.95
CA GLY A 171 15.77 -12.94 3.83
C GLY A 171 16.59 -11.87 3.10
N ASP A 172 16.50 -11.81 1.77
CA ASP A 172 17.11 -10.73 0.99
C ASP A 172 16.22 -9.48 1.08
N SER A 173 16.26 -8.85 2.26
CA SER A 173 15.37 -7.74 2.62
C SER A 173 15.70 -6.44 1.88
N THR A 174 16.93 -6.34 1.39
CA THR A 174 17.49 -5.14 0.78
C THR A 174 17.48 -5.17 -0.74
N THR A 175 17.21 -6.31 -1.37
CA THR A 175 17.14 -6.38 -2.83
C THR A 175 15.92 -5.64 -3.36
N THR A 176 16.20 -4.59 -4.14
CA THR A 176 15.22 -3.84 -4.91
C THR A 176 14.60 -4.73 -5.99
N PRO A 177 13.26 -4.82 -6.07
CA PRO A 177 12.59 -5.62 -7.09
C PRO A 177 12.89 -5.10 -8.50
N THR A 178 13.11 -6.02 -9.43
CA THR A 178 13.36 -5.70 -10.85
C THR A 178 12.09 -5.46 -11.66
N ALA A 179 10.92 -5.81 -11.11
CA ALA A 179 9.63 -5.63 -11.77
C ALA A 179 9.37 -4.13 -12.04
N ARG A 180 8.89 -3.84 -13.26
CA ARG A 180 8.69 -2.46 -13.75
C ARG A 180 7.72 -1.66 -12.86
N GLU A 181 6.74 -2.34 -12.28
CA GLU A 181 5.76 -1.74 -11.37
C GLU A 181 6.42 -1.13 -10.14
N TYR A 182 7.44 -1.80 -9.57
CA TYR A 182 8.20 -1.25 -8.44
C TYR A 182 9.07 -0.08 -8.86
N GLN A 183 9.72 -0.14 -10.03
CA GLN A 183 10.53 0.97 -10.52
C GLN A 183 9.68 2.22 -10.80
N ARG A 184 8.52 2.03 -11.41
CA ARG A 184 7.53 3.09 -11.59
C ARG A 184 7.05 3.64 -10.25
N PHE A 185 6.66 2.76 -9.33
CA PHE A 185 6.22 3.15 -7.98
C PHE A 185 7.27 3.99 -7.24
N ILE A 186 8.53 3.54 -7.21
CA ILE A 186 9.64 4.26 -6.57
C ILE A 186 9.84 5.62 -7.24
N THR A 187 9.86 5.67 -8.57
CA THR A 187 10.06 6.91 -9.33
C THR A 187 8.93 7.91 -9.07
N ASP A 188 7.68 7.47 -9.17
CA ASP A 188 6.49 8.29 -8.95
C ASP A 188 6.47 8.86 -7.52
N VAL A 189 6.68 8.00 -6.51
CA VAL A 189 6.65 8.42 -5.10
C VAL A 189 7.79 9.36 -4.78
N THR A 190 8.99 9.11 -5.32
CA THR A 190 10.14 10.02 -5.15
C THR A 190 9.82 11.39 -5.74
N ALA A 191 9.24 11.44 -6.94
CA ALA A 191 8.82 12.69 -7.56
C ALA A 191 7.81 13.45 -6.68
N LEU A 192 6.78 12.77 -6.17
CA LEU A 192 5.76 13.37 -5.28
C LEU A 192 6.34 13.92 -3.98
N VAL A 193 7.34 13.23 -3.41
CA VAL A 193 8.05 13.69 -2.22
C VAL A 193 8.92 14.92 -2.54
N THR A 194 9.43 15.07 -3.77
CA THR A 194 10.23 16.23 -4.14
C THR A 194 9.40 17.45 -4.58
N GLU A 195 8.28 17.24 -5.29
CA GLU A 195 7.46 18.31 -5.90
C GLU A 195 6.77 19.21 -4.88
N THR A 196 6.30 18.67 -3.75
CA THR A 196 5.56 19.46 -2.75
C THR A 196 6.48 20.15 -1.74
N SER A 197 7.66 20.62 -2.15
CA SER A 197 8.42 21.61 -1.37
C SER A 197 8.07 23.03 -1.84
N PRO A 198 6.86 23.59 -1.57
CA PRO A 198 6.72 25.03 -1.65
C PRO A 198 7.48 25.61 -0.46
N SER A 199 8.58 26.29 -0.78
CA SER A 199 9.25 27.24 0.07
C SER A 199 8.23 28.04 0.89
N THR A 200 8.39 27.99 2.21
CA THR A 200 8.06 29.10 3.09
C THR A 200 8.59 30.39 2.46
N ASN A 201 7.71 31.28 2.04
CA ASN A 201 8.06 32.68 1.87
C ASN A 201 7.23 33.50 2.86
N HIS A 202 8.00 34.20 3.69
CA HIS A 202 7.62 35.21 4.68
C HIS A 202 6.76 36.33 4.11
#